data_AF-A0A938LEH7-F1
#
_entry.id   AF-A0A938LEH7-F1
#
_cell.length_a   1.000
_cell.length_b   1.000
_cell.length_c   1.000
_cell.angle_alpha   90.00
_cell.angle_beta   90.00
_cell.angle_gamma   90.00
#
_symmetry.space_group_name_H-M   'P 1'
#
loop_
_entity.id
_entity.type
_entity.pdbx_description
1 polymer ?
#
loop_
_entity_poly.entity_id
_entity_poly.type
_entity_poly.pdbx_seq_one_letter_code
_entity_poly.pdbx_strand_id
1 'polypeptide(L)'
;MRTIGATCTTGGPLRRPAAAVESLHPNKLGKGTAMSGHELMMLCGIGGVLVAGWAAAARAGAPAGGAAESDIRLIVRGDDMGAAHAVNEACIRCFRDGVVRTAEVMVPCPWYREAVRMLKENPGLDAGVHLTLTSEWENCRWGPLTRAPSLMDAYGYFFPMTGQRPDFPPGTGFLQAGPKPEEVEQELRAQISRAKADIPQVSHLTDHMGAAGASPALRAIAERLAREFGLPLEAPGAKRAPGLGGAKTSPEEKEETLLRTIENLAPGTWILVDHPGLDVPEMQALGHKGYETVARDRAGVTRAFTSERVKRAIQSRGVRLMSYAEFHRK
;
A
#
# COMPACT_ATOMS: atom_id res chain seq x y z
N MET A 1 56.83 -16.74 -9.64
CA MET A 1 56.25 -15.89 -10.72
C MET A 1 56.17 -16.71 -12.00
N ARG A 2 54.98 -17.19 -12.36
CA ARG A 2 54.70 -17.81 -13.66
C ARG A 2 53.39 -17.20 -14.16
N THR A 3 53.53 -16.28 -15.11
CA THR A 3 52.45 -15.67 -15.87
C THR A 3 51.98 -16.67 -16.92
N ILE A 4 50.71 -17.08 -16.85
CA ILE A 4 50.03 -17.81 -17.92
C ILE A 4 49.08 -16.81 -18.57
N GLY A 5 49.45 -16.34 -19.76
CA GLY A 5 48.58 -15.58 -20.64
C GLY A 5 47.61 -16.52 -21.32
N ALA A 6 46.31 -16.28 -21.16
CA ALA A 6 45.26 -16.94 -21.93
C ALA A 6 44.78 -15.97 -23.02
N THR A 7 45.09 -16.32 -24.26
CA THR A 7 44.61 -15.68 -25.48
C THR A 7 43.13 -15.98 -25.68
N CYS A 8 42.31 -14.94 -25.79
CA CYS A 8 40.89 -15.02 -26.12
C CYS A 8 40.74 -15.12 -27.65
N THR A 9 40.29 -16.27 -28.15
CA THR A 9 39.97 -16.47 -29.57
C THR A 9 38.52 -16.09 -29.86
N THR A 10 38.34 -15.16 -30.79
CA THR A 10 37.08 -14.70 -31.36
C THR A 10 36.49 -15.67 -32.40
N GLY A 11 35.21 -15.99 -32.27
CA GLY A 11 34.35 -16.56 -33.31
C GLY A 11 32.93 -16.67 -32.76
N GLY A 12 31.82 -16.39 -33.44
CA GLY A 12 31.45 -15.82 -34.74
C GLY A 12 29.94 -15.47 -34.63
N PRO A 13 29.29 -14.84 -35.62
CA PRO A 13 27.99 -14.19 -35.41
C PRO A 13 26.84 -15.18 -35.25
N LEU A 14 26.05 -15.01 -34.17
CA LEU A 14 24.78 -15.70 -33.95
C LEU A 14 23.74 -15.19 -34.96
N ARG A 15 23.28 -16.09 -35.84
CA ARG A 15 22.20 -15.85 -36.80
C ARG A 15 20.85 -15.76 -36.07
N ARG A 16 20.12 -14.66 -36.30
CA ARG A 16 18.70 -14.51 -35.93
C ARG A 16 17.81 -15.27 -36.93
N PRO A 17 16.77 -16.02 -36.48
CA PRO A 17 15.67 -16.38 -37.36
C PRO A 17 14.67 -15.22 -37.48
N ALA A 18 14.16 -15.06 -38.70
CA ALA A 18 13.23 -14.03 -39.13
C ALA A 18 11.81 -14.23 -38.58
N ALA A 19 11.08 -13.11 -38.48
CA ALA A 19 9.66 -13.04 -38.15
C ALA A 19 8.79 -13.72 -39.20
N ALA A 20 7.75 -14.43 -38.74
CA ALA A 20 6.57 -14.73 -39.54
C ALA A 20 5.40 -13.90 -38.96
N VAL A 21 5.01 -12.88 -39.72
CA VAL A 21 3.79 -12.10 -39.54
C VAL A 21 2.72 -12.82 -40.34
N GLU A 22 1.68 -13.34 -39.69
CA GLU A 22 0.49 -13.82 -40.39
C GLU A 22 -0.72 -12.98 -39.97
N SER A 23 -1.20 -12.22 -40.95
CA SER A 23 -2.36 -11.36 -40.88
C SER A 23 -3.63 -12.16 -41.15
N LEU A 24 -4.63 -12.07 -40.26
CA LEU A 24 -6.00 -12.42 -40.59
C LEU A 24 -6.92 -11.25 -40.25
N HIS A 25 -7.50 -10.70 -41.32
CA HIS A 25 -8.55 -9.69 -41.31
C HIS A 25 -9.95 -10.36 -41.27
N PRO A 26 -11.03 -9.59 -41.03
CA PRO A 26 -12.13 -9.98 -40.16
C PRO A 26 -13.34 -10.54 -40.90
N ASN A 27 -14.23 -11.22 -40.18
CA ASN A 27 -15.60 -11.43 -40.62
C ASN A 27 -16.60 -10.75 -39.69
N LYS A 28 -17.46 -9.94 -40.33
CA LYS A 28 -18.72 -9.35 -39.84
C LYS A 28 -19.71 -10.50 -39.53
N LEU A 29 -20.83 -10.39 -38.81
CA LEU A 29 -21.87 -9.37 -38.69
C LEU A 29 -22.88 -9.92 -37.65
N GLY A 30 -23.50 -9.06 -36.84
CA GLY A 30 -24.63 -9.47 -35.99
C GLY A 30 -25.19 -8.32 -35.16
N LYS A 31 -26.19 -7.63 -35.72
CA LYS A 31 -26.91 -6.48 -35.15
C LYS A 31 -27.85 -6.91 -34.00
N GLY A 32 -28.08 -6.02 -33.03
CA GLY A 32 -29.10 -6.22 -31.99
C GLY A 32 -29.29 -5.03 -31.06
N THR A 33 -29.91 -3.96 -31.59
CA THR A 33 -30.85 -2.99 -30.97
C THR A 33 -30.59 -2.28 -29.63
N ALA A 34 -31.21 -1.10 -29.55
CA ALA A 34 -30.90 0.05 -28.70
C ALA A 34 -31.80 0.20 -27.45
N MET A 35 -31.52 1.28 -26.73
CA MET A 35 -31.94 1.69 -25.38
C MET A 35 -33.43 1.99 -25.13
N SER A 36 -33.79 2.02 -23.83
CA SER A 36 -34.51 3.05 -23.05
C SER A 36 -35.37 2.34 -21.98
N GLY A 37 -35.80 2.88 -20.84
CA GLY A 37 -35.79 4.22 -20.26
C GLY A 37 -36.24 4.10 -18.79
N HIS A 38 -36.21 5.22 -18.07
CA HIS A 38 -36.73 5.40 -16.70
C HIS A 38 -38.18 4.93 -16.53
N GLU A 39 -38.56 4.50 -15.32
CA GLU A 39 -39.59 5.19 -14.53
C GLU A 39 -39.69 4.67 -13.08
N LEU A 40 -39.87 5.65 -12.18
CA LEU A 40 -40.10 5.55 -10.74
C LEU A 40 -41.54 6.03 -10.52
N MET A 41 -42.38 5.31 -9.78
CA MET A 41 -43.52 5.95 -9.11
C MET A 41 -44.02 5.21 -7.86
N MET A 42 -44.18 6.01 -6.80
CA MET A 42 -44.89 5.75 -5.54
C MET A 42 -46.37 5.42 -5.77
N LEU A 43 -46.97 4.64 -4.86
CA LEU A 43 -48.14 5.04 -4.04
C LEU A 43 -48.76 3.84 -3.31
N CYS A 44 -49.01 4.03 -2.01
CA CYS A 44 -50.07 3.47 -1.15
C CYS A 44 -49.61 3.71 0.30
N GLY A 45 -50.35 4.28 1.23
CA GLY A 45 -51.79 4.52 1.35
C GLY A 45 -52.07 4.53 2.85
N ILE A 46 -52.76 5.58 3.31
CA ILE A 46 -53.07 5.88 4.71
C ILE A 46 -54.03 4.85 5.31
N GLY A 47 -53.91 4.56 6.61
CA GLY A 47 -54.98 3.92 7.39
C GLY A 47 -54.54 3.45 8.78
N GLY A 48 -54.76 4.26 9.80
CA GLY A 48 -54.52 3.89 11.20
C GLY A 48 -55.70 3.13 11.81
N VAL A 49 -55.42 2.27 12.81
CA VAL A 49 -56.36 1.89 13.88
C VAL A 49 -55.56 1.64 15.16
N LEU A 50 -56.04 2.26 16.25
CA LEU A 50 -55.61 2.12 17.64
C LEU A 50 -55.90 0.73 18.19
N VAL A 51 -54.93 0.14 18.92
CA VAL A 51 -55.20 -0.85 19.98
C VAL A 51 -54.37 -0.49 21.20
N ALA A 52 -55.06 -0.29 22.32
CA ALA A 52 -54.49 0.02 23.62
C ALA A 52 -54.11 -1.26 24.40
N GLY A 53 -53.03 -1.15 25.17
CA GLY A 53 -52.83 -1.91 26.41
C GLY A 53 -51.89 -3.11 26.34
N TRP A 54 -50.71 -2.99 26.94
CA TRP A 54 -50.40 -3.55 28.28
C TRP A 54 -48.98 -3.12 28.66
N ALA A 55 -48.86 -2.49 29.83
CA ALA A 55 -47.58 -2.05 30.39
C ALA A 55 -46.87 -3.24 31.05
N ALA A 56 -45.76 -3.66 30.47
CA ALA A 56 -44.75 -4.47 31.17
C ALA A 56 -43.52 -3.58 31.37
N ALA A 57 -43.25 -3.23 32.62
CA ALA A 57 -42.03 -2.53 33.01
C ALA A 57 -40.83 -3.47 32.87
N ALA A 58 -40.28 -3.56 31.67
CA ALA A 58 -38.92 -4.05 31.47
C ALA A 58 -37.97 -2.89 31.77
N ARG A 59 -37.21 -2.99 32.86
CA ARG A 59 -35.98 -2.20 33.01
C ARG A 59 -35.04 -2.65 31.90
N ALA A 60 -35.07 -1.94 30.77
CA ALA A 60 -34.00 -1.97 29.80
C ALA A 60 -32.75 -1.50 30.56
N GLY A 61 -31.84 -2.43 30.86
CA GLY A 61 -30.48 -2.07 31.22
C GLY A 61 -29.96 -1.18 30.10
N ALA A 62 -29.59 0.05 30.44
CA ALA A 62 -28.88 0.91 29.53
C ALA A 62 -27.71 0.11 28.94
N PRO A 63 -27.48 0.14 27.63
CA PRO A 63 -26.25 -0.43 27.09
C PRO A 63 -25.11 0.23 27.84
N ALA A 64 -24.17 -0.58 28.34
CA ALA A 64 -22.92 -0.06 28.88
C ALA A 64 -22.31 0.81 27.79
N GLY A 65 -22.47 2.13 27.94
CA GLY A 65 -21.88 3.10 27.06
C GLY A 65 -20.39 2.92 27.20
N GLY A 66 -19.76 2.30 26.19
CA GLY A 66 -18.32 2.46 26.01
C GLY A 66 -18.08 3.96 26.03
N ALA A 67 -17.30 4.43 27.01
CA ALA A 67 -16.95 5.83 27.13
C ALA A 67 -16.56 6.33 25.75
N ALA A 68 -17.28 7.32 25.22
CA ALA A 68 -16.93 7.93 23.95
C ALA A 68 -15.48 8.38 24.10
N GLU A 69 -14.59 7.90 23.22
CA GLU A 69 -13.20 8.31 23.24
C GLU A 69 -13.18 9.84 23.19
N SER A 70 -12.60 10.49 24.20
CA SER A 70 -12.48 11.95 24.24
C SER A 70 -11.33 12.46 23.37
N ASP A 71 -10.36 11.58 23.09
CA ASP A 71 -9.08 11.94 22.51
C ASP A 71 -9.05 11.66 21.00
N ILE A 72 -8.37 12.53 20.25
CA ILE A 72 -8.08 12.31 18.83
C ILE A 72 -6.68 11.71 18.73
N ARG A 73 -6.59 10.50 18.21
CA ARG A 73 -5.32 9.81 17.94
C ARG A 73 -5.14 9.62 16.44
N LEU A 74 -3.94 9.87 15.93
CA LEU A 74 -3.63 9.78 14.51
C LEU A 74 -2.34 8.99 14.30
N ILE A 75 -2.45 7.90 13.56
CA ILE A 75 -1.32 7.22 12.95
C ILE A 75 -1.04 7.88 11.61
N VAL A 76 0.17 8.42 11.44
CA VAL A 76 0.67 8.87 10.14
C VAL A 76 1.73 7.88 9.67
N ARG A 77 1.39 7.14 8.62
CA ARG A 77 2.16 6.04 8.05
C ARG A 77 2.80 6.48 6.73
N GLY A 78 4.11 6.26 6.61
CA GLY A 78 4.85 6.42 5.35
C GLY A 78 5.14 5.07 4.71
N ASP A 79 4.62 4.83 3.51
CA ASP A 79 4.77 3.54 2.83
C ASP A 79 6.06 3.46 1.98
N ASP A 80 6.45 2.23 1.64
CA ASP A 80 7.45 1.84 0.64
C ASP A 80 8.93 2.06 0.99
N MET A 81 9.32 2.10 2.27
CA MET A 81 10.74 2.03 2.61
C MET A 81 11.37 0.77 2.01
N GLY A 82 12.49 0.94 1.31
CA GLY A 82 13.19 -0.11 0.56
C GLY A 82 12.99 -0.02 -0.95
N ALA A 83 11.94 0.65 -1.45
CA ALA A 83 11.67 0.75 -2.89
C ALA A 83 12.74 1.59 -3.64
N ALA A 84 13.14 2.72 -3.05
CA ALA A 84 14.13 3.65 -3.59
C ALA A 84 14.92 4.33 -2.46
N HIS A 85 16.13 4.80 -2.74
CA HIS A 85 16.91 5.57 -1.78
C HIS A 85 16.17 6.84 -1.36
N ALA A 86 15.62 7.57 -2.33
CA ALA A 86 14.83 8.76 -2.09
C ALA A 86 13.57 8.52 -1.24
N VAL A 87 12.97 7.32 -1.27
CA VAL A 87 11.84 6.97 -0.40
C VAL A 87 12.33 6.73 1.02
N ASN A 88 13.45 6.03 1.20
CA ASN A 88 14.07 5.84 2.52
C ASN A 88 14.40 7.19 3.18
N GLU A 89 15.09 8.08 2.45
CA GLU A 89 15.45 9.40 2.96
C GLU A 89 14.21 10.22 3.32
N ALA A 90 13.17 10.19 2.48
CA ALA A 90 11.94 10.91 2.73
C ALA A 90 11.20 10.40 3.97
N CYS A 91 11.11 9.08 4.17
CA CYS A 91 10.51 8.50 5.38
C CYS A 91 11.26 8.94 6.64
N ILE A 92 12.60 8.88 6.64
CA ILE A 92 13.42 9.34 7.77
C ILE A 92 13.23 10.84 8.02
N ARG A 93 13.17 11.66 6.97
CA ARG A 93 12.91 13.10 7.09
C ARG A 93 11.52 13.37 7.66
N CYS A 94 10.49 12.68 7.18
CA CYS A 94 9.12 12.84 7.68
C CYS A 94 8.98 12.40 9.15
N PHE A 95 9.81 11.46 9.61
CA PHE A 95 9.88 11.08 11.02
C PHE A 95 10.62 12.13 11.87
N ARG A 96 11.84 12.53 11.46
CA ARG A 96 12.70 13.43 12.23
C ARG A 96 12.15 14.86 12.30
N ASP A 97 11.68 15.38 11.17
CA ASP A 97 11.28 16.77 11.02
C ASP A 97 9.76 16.96 10.90
N GLY A 98 9.01 15.85 10.98
CA GLY A 98 7.60 15.81 10.63
C GLY A 98 6.72 14.96 11.55
N VAL A 99 5.60 14.54 10.98
CA VAL A 99 4.48 13.93 11.72
C VAL A 99 4.41 12.41 11.62
N VAL A 100 5.27 11.79 10.79
CA VAL A 100 5.28 10.33 10.62
C VAL A 100 5.73 9.65 11.91
N ARG A 101 5.05 8.57 12.29
CA ARG A 101 5.42 7.74 13.46
C ARG A 101 5.62 6.27 13.13
N THR A 102 5.23 5.84 11.93
CA THR A 102 5.39 4.47 11.45
C THR A 102 5.79 4.49 9.97
N ALA A 103 6.70 3.61 9.56
CA ALA A 103 7.03 3.37 8.16
C ALA A 103 6.90 1.90 7.77
N GLU A 104 6.43 1.64 6.55
CA GLU A 104 6.24 0.29 6.02
C GLU A 104 7.42 -0.11 5.13
N VAL A 105 8.00 -1.28 5.39
CA VAL A 105 9.22 -1.75 4.73
C VAL A 105 8.92 -2.87 3.74
N MET A 106 9.31 -2.66 2.48
CA MET A 106 9.22 -3.64 1.41
C MET A 106 10.52 -4.44 1.31
N VAL A 107 10.48 -5.69 1.77
CA VAL A 107 11.66 -6.56 1.89
C VAL A 107 12.30 -6.95 0.55
N PRO A 108 11.54 -7.25 -0.52
CA PRO A 108 12.15 -7.66 -1.78
C PRO A 108 12.85 -6.54 -2.56
N CYS A 109 12.70 -5.29 -2.13
CA CYS A 109 13.11 -4.13 -2.92
C CYS A 109 14.62 -3.81 -2.84
N PRO A 110 15.19 -3.14 -3.87
CA PRO A 110 16.64 -2.96 -4.01
C PRO A 110 17.31 -2.19 -2.85
N TRP A 111 16.58 -1.27 -2.22
CA TRP A 111 17.09 -0.43 -1.15
C TRP A 111 16.72 -0.91 0.26
N TYR A 112 16.23 -2.15 0.38
CA TYR A 112 15.86 -2.74 1.68
C TYR A 112 17.02 -2.73 2.69
N ARG A 113 18.25 -3.05 2.28
CA ARG A 113 19.42 -3.07 3.20
C ARG A 113 19.74 -1.68 3.76
N GLU A 114 19.50 -0.63 2.99
CA GLU A 114 19.62 0.73 3.48
C GLU A 114 18.49 1.08 4.45
N ALA A 115 17.24 0.72 4.12
CA ALA A 115 16.11 0.92 5.02
C ALA A 115 16.38 0.27 6.40
N VAL A 116 16.91 -0.96 6.43
CA VAL A 116 17.35 -1.64 7.66
C VAL A 116 18.36 -0.80 8.45
N ARG A 117 19.40 -0.28 7.78
CA ARG A 117 20.43 0.54 8.42
C ARG A 117 19.81 1.81 9.01
N MET A 118 19.02 2.53 8.22
CA MET A 118 18.39 3.79 8.64
C MET A 118 17.39 3.58 9.79
N LEU A 119 16.63 2.49 9.79
CA LEU A 119 15.73 2.15 10.90
C LEU A 119 16.51 1.84 12.19
N LYS A 120 17.65 1.16 12.11
CA LYS A 120 18.53 0.96 13.28
C LYS A 120 19.10 2.25 13.82
N GLU A 121 19.42 3.20 12.95
CA GLU A 121 19.88 4.54 13.31
C GLU A 121 18.74 5.43 13.87
N ASN A 122 17.48 5.01 13.71
CA ASN A 122 16.28 5.74 14.13
C ASN A 122 15.29 4.83 14.90
N PRO A 123 15.67 4.29 16.07
CA PRO A 123 14.85 3.30 16.79
C PRO A 123 13.51 3.83 17.30
N GLY A 124 13.30 5.15 17.29
CA GLY A 124 12.00 5.77 17.62
C GLY A 124 10.98 5.75 16.48
N LEU A 125 11.39 5.41 15.24
CA LEU A 125 10.48 5.19 14.12
C LEU A 125 10.02 3.74 14.15
N ASP A 126 8.72 3.54 14.35
CA ASP A 126 8.07 2.25 14.26
C ASP A 126 8.13 1.69 12.83
N ALA A 127 8.27 0.37 12.69
CA ALA A 127 8.42 -0.29 11.41
C ALA A 127 7.39 -1.41 11.23
N GLY A 128 6.71 -1.43 10.08
CA GLY A 128 5.88 -2.54 9.63
C GLY A 128 6.54 -3.30 8.47
N VAL A 129 6.16 -4.57 8.30
CA VAL A 129 6.52 -5.33 7.08
C VAL A 129 5.41 -5.12 6.05
N HIS A 130 5.73 -4.43 4.96
CA HIS A 130 4.82 -4.22 3.84
C HIS A 130 4.86 -5.45 2.93
N LEU A 131 3.92 -6.38 3.14
CA LEU A 131 3.85 -7.65 2.42
C LEU A 131 3.72 -7.37 0.91
N THR A 132 4.76 -7.73 0.15
CA THR A 132 4.96 -7.28 -1.23
C THR A 132 4.80 -8.45 -2.19
N LEU A 133 3.84 -8.37 -3.11
CA LEU A 133 3.58 -9.38 -4.15
C LEU A 133 3.43 -8.76 -5.56
N THR A 134 3.70 -7.46 -5.68
CA THR A 134 3.61 -6.67 -6.92
C THR A 134 4.87 -5.82 -7.08
N SER A 135 5.17 -5.41 -8.32
CA SER A 135 6.30 -4.52 -8.66
C SER A 135 5.91 -3.59 -9.80
N GLU A 136 5.43 -2.41 -9.47
CA GLU A 136 4.63 -1.54 -10.36
C GLU A 136 5.43 -0.66 -11.32
N TRP A 137 6.69 -0.32 -10.99
CA TRP A 137 7.48 0.62 -11.80
C TRP A 137 8.06 -0.03 -13.04
N GLU A 138 8.17 0.70 -14.14
CA GLU A 138 8.70 0.17 -15.40
C GLU A 138 10.23 -0.05 -15.35
N ASN A 139 10.97 0.93 -14.80
CA ASN A 139 12.43 0.94 -14.88
C ASN A 139 13.14 0.31 -13.66
N CYS A 140 12.45 0.16 -12.53
CA CYS A 140 13.00 -0.43 -11.31
C CYS A 140 12.06 -1.50 -10.79
N ARG A 141 12.39 -2.76 -11.07
CA ARG A 141 11.56 -3.92 -10.77
C ARG A 141 12.20 -4.78 -9.68
N TRP A 142 11.39 -5.48 -8.92
CA TRP A 142 11.82 -6.47 -7.91
C TRP A 142 11.02 -7.77 -8.06
N GLY A 143 11.62 -8.86 -7.57
CA GLY A 143 11.07 -10.21 -7.63
C GLY A 143 11.03 -10.86 -6.25
N PRO A 144 10.52 -12.10 -6.16
CA PRO A 144 10.40 -12.82 -4.89
C PRO A 144 11.76 -13.14 -4.26
N LEU A 145 11.78 -13.23 -2.93
CA LEU A 145 12.91 -13.78 -2.16
C LEU A 145 13.06 -15.30 -2.33
N THR A 146 11.96 -15.95 -2.69
CA THR A 146 11.83 -17.40 -2.80
C THR A 146 11.72 -17.86 -4.26
N ARG A 147 11.83 -19.18 -4.47
CA ARG A 147 11.56 -19.77 -5.79
C ARG A 147 10.03 -19.87 -5.99
N ALA A 148 9.44 -18.81 -6.55
CA ALA A 148 7.98 -18.70 -6.69
C ALA A 148 7.55 -18.38 -8.14
N PRO A 149 7.57 -19.37 -9.06
CA PRO A 149 7.25 -19.16 -10.48
C PRO A 149 5.85 -18.62 -10.77
N SER A 150 4.86 -18.86 -9.92
CA SER A 150 3.50 -18.32 -10.09
C SER A 150 3.38 -16.85 -9.69
N LEU A 151 4.37 -16.29 -9.02
CA LEU A 151 4.36 -14.91 -8.54
C LEU A 151 5.17 -13.96 -9.44
N MET A 152 5.86 -14.49 -10.44
CA MET A 152 6.79 -13.71 -11.27
C MET A 152 6.52 -13.82 -12.76
N ASP A 153 6.87 -12.78 -13.49
CA ASP A 153 6.89 -12.75 -14.95
C ASP A 153 8.10 -13.51 -15.52
N ALA A 154 8.20 -13.54 -16.86
CA ALA A 154 9.28 -14.23 -17.56
C ALA A 154 10.69 -13.69 -17.28
N TYR A 155 10.79 -12.49 -16.69
CA TYR A 155 12.06 -11.86 -16.31
C TYR A 155 12.38 -12.04 -14.82
N GLY A 156 11.50 -12.70 -14.06
CA GLY A 156 11.69 -12.95 -12.63
C GLY A 156 11.20 -11.82 -11.72
N TYR A 157 10.42 -10.86 -12.23
CA TYR A 157 9.85 -9.78 -11.43
C TYR A 157 8.42 -10.08 -11.01
N PHE A 158 7.97 -9.54 -9.89
CA PHE A 158 6.55 -9.58 -9.55
C PHE A 158 5.70 -8.87 -10.62
N PHE A 159 4.44 -9.29 -10.72
CA PHE A 159 3.47 -8.67 -11.60
C PHE A 159 3.22 -7.20 -11.22
N PRO A 160 3.00 -6.29 -12.19
CA PRO A 160 2.93 -4.85 -11.93
C PRO A 160 1.78 -4.39 -11.05
N MET A 161 0.64 -5.09 -11.09
CA MET A 161 -0.61 -4.61 -10.49
C MET A 161 -1.33 -5.76 -9.82
N THR A 162 -2.02 -5.50 -8.71
CA THR A 162 -2.84 -6.51 -8.01
C THR A 162 -3.87 -7.16 -8.95
N GLY A 163 -4.52 -6.35 -9.79
CA GLY A 163 -5.44 -6.81 -10.84
C GLY A 163 -5.05 -6.28 -12.21
N GLN A 164 -5.60 -6.91 -13.26
CA GLN A 164 -5.37 -6.51 -14.64
C GLN A 164 -5.88 -5.08 -14.89
N ARG A 165 -5.01 -4.25 -15.43
CA ARG A 165 -5.37 -2.92 -15.93
C ARG A 165 -5.61 -2.93 -17.45
N PRO A 166 -6.60 -2.17 -17.98
CA PRO A 166 -6.85 -2.10 -19.42
C PRO A 166 -5.69 -1.52 -20.23
N ASP A 167 -4.87 -0.66 -19.62
CA ASP A 167 -3.75 0.02 -20.26
C ASP A 167 -2.42 -0.75 -20.15
N PHE A 168 -2.44 -1.94 -19.54
CA PHE A 168 -1.31 -2.86 -19.40
C PHE A 168 -1.49 -4.09 -20.32
N PRO A 169 -0.40 -4.80 -20.69
CA PRO A 169 -0.52 -6.03 -21.47
C PRO A 169 -1.43 -7.07 -20.79
N PRO A 170 -2.21 -7.87 -21.53
CA PRO A 170 -3.07 -8.90 -20.94
C PRO A 170 -2.29 -9.92 -20.12
N GLY A 171 -2.88 -10.40 -19.02
CA GLY A 171 -2.28 -11.42 -18.16
C GLY A 171 -1.15 -10.90 -17.27
N THR A 172 -1.05 -9.58 -17.09
CA THR A 172 -0.01 -8.96 -16.23
C THR A 172 -0.54 -8.51 -14.87
N GLY A 173 -1.83 -8.72 -14.58
CA GLY A 173 -2.34 -8.59 -13.22
C GLY A 173 -1.94 -9.80 -12.36
N PHE A 174 -1.48 -9.55 -11.14
CA PHE A 174 -1.08 -10.58 -10.17
C PHE A 174 -2.17 -11.66 -10.00
N LEU A 175 -3.43 -11.26 -9.79
CA LEU A 175 -4.53 -12.22 -9.68
C LEU A 175 -4.79 -13.01 -10.98
N GLN A 176 -4.63 -12.37 -12.14
CA GLN A 176 -4.84 -12.99 -13.45
C GLN A 176 -3.71 -13.96 -13.82
N ALA A 177 -2.52 -13.78 -13.24
CA ALA A 177 -1.42 -14.73 -13.38
C ALA A 177 -1.64 -16.04 -12.63
N GLY A 178 -2.64 -16.12 -11.75
CA GLY A 178 -2.99 -17.34 -11.01
C GLY A 178 -1.97 -17.69 -9.94
N PRO A 179 -1.81 -16.83 -8.90
CA PRO A 179 -0.81 -17.05 -7.87
C PRO A 179 -1.15 -18.29 -7.05
N LYS A 180 -0.17 -19.18 -6.86
CA LYS A 180 -0.36 -20.39 -6.06
C LYS A 180 -0.29 -20.05 -4.57
N PRO A 181 -1.31 -20.43 -3.76
CA PRO A 181 -1.34 -20.14 -2.32
C PRO A 181 -0.08 -20.56 -1.57
N GLU A 182 0.52 -21.70 -1.92
CA GLU A 182 1.71 -22.24 -1.24
C GLU A 182 2.95 -21.39 -1.53
N GLU A 183 3.09 -20.90 -2.76
CA GLU A 183 4.19 -20.01 -3.14
C GLU A 183 4.03 -18.62 -2.49
N VAL A 184 2.79 -18.11 -2.42
CA VAL A 184 2.50 -16.87 -1.68
C VAL A 184 2.88 -17.01 -0.21
N GLU A 185 2.46 -18.09 0.45
CA GLU A 185 2.80 -18.29 1.86
C GLU A 185 4.32 -18.35 2.08
N GLN A 186 5.04 -19.12 1.26
CA GLN A 186 6.49 -19.24 1.35
C GLN A 186 7.18 -17.89 1.19
N GLU A 187 6.74 -17.10 0.21
CA GLU A 187 7.29 -15.76 -0.06
C GLU A 187 7.02 -14.80 1.10
N LEU A 188 5.76 -14.67 1.53
CA LEU A 188 5.40 -13.77 2.63
C LEU A 188 6.09 -14.17 3.94
N ARG A 189 6.20 -15.47 4.22
CA ARG A 189 6.95 -16.00 5.36
C ARG A 189 8.43 -15.61 5.29
N ALA A 190 9.05 -15.68 4.12
CA ALA A 190 10.44 -15.29 3.92
C ALA A 190 10.63 -13.78 4.14
N GLN A 191 9.71 -12.94 3.64
CA GLN A 191 9.71 -11.49 3.88
C GLN A 191 9.65 -11.18 5.38
N ILE A 192 8.66 -11.74 6.09
CA ILE A 192 8.47 -11.51 7.54
C ILE A 192 9.69 -12.00 8.33
N SER A 193 10.19 -13.19 8.03
CA SER A 193 11.34 -13.78 8.74
C SER A 193 12.60 -12.92 8.55
N ARG A 194 12.86 -12.44 7.32
CA ARG A 194 13.98 -11.57 7.01
C ARG A 194 13.86 -10.24 7.74
N ALA A 195 12.70 -9.60 7.68
CA ALA A 195 12.46 -8.31 8.33
C ALA A 195 12.63 -8.41 9.85
N LYS A 196 12.05 -9.42 10.51
CA LYS A 196 12.21 -9.62 11.97
C LYS A 196 13.66 -9.87 12.38
N ALA A 197 14.43 -10.56 11.55
CA ALA A 197 15.85 -10.79 11.83
C ALA A 197 16.70 -9.53 11.66
N ASP A 198 16.36 -8.69 10.67
CA ASP A 198 17.15 -7.52 10.31
C ASP A 198 16.75 -6.26 11.11
N ILE A 199 15.49 -6.08 11.47
CA ILE A 199 14.91 -4.82 12.01
C ILE A 199 14.32 -5.08 13.40
N PRO A 200 14.99 -4.63 14.49
CA PRO A 200 14.58 -4.94 15.87
C PRO A 200 13.19 -4.43 16.26
N GLN A 201 12.74 -3.32 15.68
CA GLN A 201 11.48 -2.66 16.04
C GLN A 201 10.29 -3.02 15.15
N VAL A 202 10.36 -4.10 14.35
CA VAL A 202 9.20 -4.56 13.56
C VAL A 202 8.02 -4.87 14.48
N SER A 203 6.89 -4.19 14.25
CA SER A 203 5.74 -4.25 15.16
C SER A 203 4.47 -4.83 14.56
N HIS A 204 4.32 -4.80 13.23
CA HIS A 204 3.09 -5.20 12.56
C HIS A 204 3.33 -5.56 11.08
N LEU A 205 2.28 -6.03 10.42
CA LEU A 205 2.23 -6.34 8.99
C LEU A 205 1.22 -5.42 8.29
N THR A 206 1.50 -5.07 7.04
CA THR A 206 0.60 -4.38 6.11
C THR A 206 0.72 -4.99 4.71
N ASP A 207 -0.04 -4.54 3.71
CA ASP A 207 0.09 -5.07 2.34
C ASP A 207 0.31 -4.03 1.23
N HIS A 208 1.30 -4.29 0.37
CA HIS A 208 1.57 -3.46 -0.79
C HIS A 208 0.45 -3.65 -1.81
N MET A 209 -0.17 -2.54 -2.22
CA MET A 209 -1.27 -2.50 -3.19
C MET A 209 -2.46 -3.43 -2.87
N GLY A 210 -2.65 -3.82 -1.61
CA GLY A 210 -3.72 -4.74 -1.23
C GLY A 210 -3.51 -6.19 -1.69
N ALA A 211 -2.34 -6.55 -2.21
CA ALA A 211 -2.16 -7.81 -2.93
C ALA A 211 -2.29 -9.04 -2.02
N ALA A 212 -1.76 -8.97 -0.79
CA ALA A 212 -1.89 -10.04 0.19
C ALA A 212 -3.32 -10.18 0.74
N GLY A 213 -4.14 -9.11 0.66
CA GLY A 213 -5.56 -9.12 1.02
C GLY A 213 -6.53 -9.32 -0.14
N ALA A 214 -6.04 -9.49 -1.38
CA ALA A 214 -6.86 -9.36 -2.59
C ALA A 214 -7.89 -10.49 -2.81
N SER A 215 -7.81 -11.59 -2.06
CA SER A 215 -8.83 -12.64 -2.03
C SER A 215 -8.96 -13.25 -0.63
N PRO A 216 -10.07 -13.93 -0.30
CA PRO A 216 -10.23 -14.58 1.01
C PRO A 216 -9.10 -15.58 1.32
N ALA A 217 -8.60 -16.31 0.32
CA ALA A 217 -7.52 -17.28 0.49
C ALA A 217 -6.19 -16.59 0.83
N LEU A 218 -5.83 -15.53 0.09
CA LEU A 218 -4.61 -14.75 0.35
C LEU A 218 -4.69 -14.05 1.71
N ARG A 219 -5.85 -13.45 2.01
CA ARG A 219 -6.10 -12.78 3.28
C ARG A 219 -5.95 -13.73 4.46
N ALA A 220 -6.41 -14.98 4.33
CA ALA A 220 -6.26 -16.02 5.35
C ALA A 220 -4.80 -16.45 5.56
N ILE A 221 -3.99 -16.48 4.50
CA ILE A 221 -2.54 -16.72 4.60
C ILE A 221 -1.89 -15.60 5.41
N ALA A 222 -2.12 -14.34 5.03
CA ALA A 222 -1.54 -13.18 5.72
C ALA A 222 -1.93 -13.16 7.21
N GLU A 223 -3.19 -13.47 7.52
CA GLU A 223 -3.70 -13.56 8.91
C GLU A 223 -3.06 -14.69 9.71
N ARG A 224 -2.82 -15.84 9.08
CA ARG A 224 -2.16 -16.98 9.72
C ARG A 224 -0.70 -16.67 10.01
N LEU A 225 0.00 -16.05 9.06
CA LEU A 225 1.39 -15.61 9.25
C LEU A 225 1.46 -14.51 10.34
N ALA A 226 0.52 -13.58 10.35
CA ALA A 226 0.40 -12.57 11.42
C ALA A 226 0.34 -13.22 12.81
N ARG A 227 -0.54 -14.23 12.98
CA ARG A 227 -0.62 -15.00 14.23
C ARG A 227 0.66 -15.76 14.54
N GLU A 228 1.23 -16.42 13.54
CA GLU A 228 2.44 -17.25 13.71
C GLU A 228 3.65 -16.44 14.15
N PHE A 229 3.85 -15.26 13.56
CA PHE A 229 4.98 -14.39 13.89
C PHE A 229 4.70 -13.44 15.06
N GLY A 230 3.49 -13.47 15.62
CA GLY A 230 3.06 -12.54 16.68
C GLY A 230 3.10 -11.08 16.24
N LEU A 231 2.80 -10.82 14.96
CA LEU A 231 2.76 -9.48 14.38
C LEU A 231 1.32 -9.18 13.94
N PRO A 232 0.61 -8.22 14.56
CA PRO A 232 -0.73 -7.87 14.15
C PRO A 232 -0.75 -7.39 12.69
N LEU A 233 -1.81 -7.73 11.96
CA LEU A 233 -2.03 -7.31 10.58
C LEU A 233 -2.91 -6.06 10.56
N GLU A 234 -2.40 -5.00 9.94
CA GLU A 234 -3.03 -3.69 9.89
C GLU A 234 -3.36 -3.14 11.29
N ALA A 235 -4.31 -2.22 11.37
CA ALA A 235 -4.80 -1.66 12.63
C ALA A 235 -6.34 -1.75 12.67
N PRO A 236 -6.87 -2.95 13.00
CA PRO A 236 -8.32 -3.20 13.01
C PRO A 236 -9.05 -2.24 13.95
N GLY A 237 -10.13 -1.64 13.45
CA GLY A 237 -10.97 -0.71 14.22
C GLY A 237 -10.55 0.76 14.16
N ALA A 238 -9.36 1.07 13.63
CA ALA A 238 -8.99 2.46 13.36
C ALA A 238 -9.71 2.99 12.11
N LYS A 239 -10.09 4.27 12.14
CA LYS A 239 -10.79 4.96 11.05
C LYS A 239 -9.79 5.41 9.98
N ARG A 240 -10.15 5.34 8.69
CA ARG A 240 -9.28 5.81 7.61
C ARG A 240 -9.47 7.32 7.39
N ALA A 241 -8.39 8.08 7.50
CA ALA A 241 -8.34 9.47 7.05
C ALA A 241 -8.13 9.52 5.53
N PRO A 242 -8.62 10.56 4.83
CA PRO A 242 -8.38 10.71 3.40
C PRO A 242 -6.88 10.86 3.10
N GLY A 243 -6.44 10.23 2.00
CA GLY A 243 -5.09 10.47 1.46
C GLY A 243 -4.96 11.88 0.87
N LEU A 244 -3.74 12.29 0.52
CA LEU A 244 -3.46 13.66 0.11
C LEU A 244 -3.73 13.94 -1.38
N GLY A 245 -4.32 12.98 -2.10
CA GLY A 245 -4.44 13.02 -3.56
C GLY A 245 -3.27 12.34 -4.25
N GLY A 246 -3.21 12.41 -5.58
CA GLY A 246 -2.22 11.68 -6.39
C GLY A 246 -1.51 12.58 -7.40
N ALA A 247 -1.08 11.99 -8.52
CA ALA A 247 -0.24 12.61 -9.55
C ALA A 247 -0.66 14.01 -10.04
N LYS A 248 -1.97 14.33 -10.00
CA LYS A 248 -2.53 15.61 -10.45
C LYS A 248 -2.62 16.68 -9.36
N THR A 249 -2.40 16.32 -8.10
CA THR A 249 -2.51 17.21 -6.95
C THR A 249 -1.17 17.89 -6.70
N SER A 250 -1.17 19.21 -6.58
CA SER A 250 0.03 20.00 -6.28
C SER A 250 0.52 19.77 -4.83
N PRO A 251 1.81 20.03 -4.55
CA PRO A 251 2.34 20.00 -3.18
C PRO A 251 1.59 20.91 -2.20
N GLU A 252 1.09 22.06 -2.65
CA GLU A 252 0.32 23.00 -1.84
C GLU A 252 -1.08 22.45 -1.53
N GLU A 253 -1.77 21.86 -2.51
CA GLU A 253 -3.08 21.22 -2.30
C GLU A 253 -2.99 19.99 -1.38
N LYS A 254 -1.89 19.25 -1.43
CA LYS A 254 -1.60 18.14 -0.51
C LYS A 254 -1.49 18.62 0.94
N GLU A 255 -0.71 19.68 1.15
CA GLU A 255 -0.58 20.31 2.47
C GLU A 255 -1.93 20.81 3.00
N GLU A 256 -2.71 21.48 2.14
CA GLU A 256 -4.02 22.02 2.53
C GLU A 256 -5.07 20.93 2.78
N THR A 257 -4.96 19.81 2.07
CA THR A 257 -5.76 18.63 2.34
C THR A 257 -5.43 18.00 3.68
N LEU A 258 -4.14 17.93 4.05
CA LEU A 258 -3.72 17.43 5.37
C LEU A 258 -4.20 18.35 6.50
N LEU A 259 -4.06 19.67 6.34
CA LEU A 259 -4.55 20.67 7.30
C LEU A 259 -6.06 20.53 7.54
N ARG A 260 -6.84 20.53 6.46
CA ARG A 260 -8.29 20.33 6.53
C ARG A 260 -8.65 19.00 7.18
N THR A 261 -7.87 17.95 6.93
CA THR A 261 -8.09 16.63 7.55
C THR A 261 -7.92 16.73 9.06
N ILE A 262 -6.81 17.29 9.54
CA ILE A 262 -6.51 17.46 10.97
C ILE A 262 -7.57 18.31 11.69
N GLU A 263 -8.02 19.39 11.05
CA GLU A 263 -9.07 20.28 11.58
C GLU A 263 -10.42 19.57 11.74
N ASN A 264 -10.69 18.54 10.94
CA ASN A 264 -11.97 17.84 10.91
C ASN A 264 -11.94 16.46 11.59
N LEU A 265 -10.81 16.01 12.12
CA LEU A 265 -10.76 14.75 12.86
C LEU A 265 -11.68 14.81 14.08
N ALA A 266 -12.63 13.88 14.15
CA ALA A 266 -13.43 13.64 15.34
C ALA A 266 -12.68 12.74 16.34
N PRO A 267 -13.06 12.70 17.63
CA PRO A 267 -12.48 11.77 18.59
C PRO A 267 -12.52 10.31 18.09
N GLY A 268 -11.46 9.57 18.40
CA GLY A 268 -11.19 8.28 17.77
C GLY A 268 -9.72 8.05 17.44
N THR A 269 -9.40 6.81 17.07
CA THR A 269 -8.14 6.50 16.37
C THR A 269 -8.34 6.57 14.87
N TRP A 270 -7.46 7.32 14.20
CA TRP A 270 -7.41 7.48 12.75
C TRP A 270 -6.08 7.03 12.18
N ILE A 271 -6.08 6.64 10.91
CA ILE A 271 -4.87 6.33 10.14
C ILE A 271 -4.88 7.12 8.86
N LEU A 272 -3.81 7.87 8.65
CA LEU A 272 -3.47 8.49 7.38
C LEU A 272 -2.28 7.72 6.79
N VAL A 273 -2.45 7.31 5.54
CA VAL A 273 -1.45 6.58 4.76
C VAL A 273 -1.12 7.42 3.55
N ASP A 274 0.17 7.67 3.32
CA ASP A 274 0.62 8.24 2.07
C ASP A 274 2.10 7.88 1.81
N HIS A 275 2.62 8.27 0.65
CA HIS A 275 3.88 7.74 0.10
C HIS A 275 4.92 8.86 -0.01
N PRO A 276 5.68 9.16 1.06
CA PRO A 276 6.72 10.17 1.00
C PRO A 276 7.85 9.74 0.04
N GLY A 277 8.44 10.71 -0.64
CA GLY A 277 9.58 10.54 -1.53
C GLY A 277 10.29 11.88 -1.77
N LEU A 278 11.42 11.88 -2.46
CA LEU A 278 12.11 13.11 -2.87
C LEU A 278 12.03 13.30 -4.38
N ASP A 279 11.97 14.55 -4.84
CA ASP A 279 12.00 14.87 -6.28
C ASP A 279 13.45 14.96 -6.75
N VAL A 280 14.04 13.79 -6.99
CA VAL A 280 15.45 13.61 -7.38
C VAL A 280 15.56 12.68 -8.58
N PRO A 281 16.68 12.69 -9.34
CA PRO A 281 16.81 11.91 -10.58
C PRO A 281 16.46 10.43 -10.47
N GLU A 282 16.78 9.78 -9.35
CA GLU A 282 16.37 8.39 -9.08
C GLU A 282 14.84 8.21 -9.17
N MET A 283 14.09 9.03 -8.43
CA MET A 283 12.63 8.98 -8.41
C MET A 283 12.00 9.46 -9.71
N GLN A 284 12.63 10.41 -10.40
CA GLN A 284 12.16 10.91 -11.70
C GLN A 284 12.23 9.83 -12.79
N ALA A 285 13.10 8.82 -12.60
CA ALA A 285 13.16 7.65 -13.46
C ALA A 285 12.12 6.58 -13.12
N LEU A 286 11.42 6.70 -11.98
CA LEU A 286 10.35 5.79 -11.59
C LEU A 286 9.00 6.27 -12.09
N GLY A 287 8.18 5.29 -12.48
CA GLY A 287 6.85 5.52 -12.98
C GLY A 287 6.38 4.34 -13.81
N HIS A 288 5.13 4.42 -14.22
CA HIS A 288 4.54 3.55 -15.23
C HIS A 288 3.51 4.36 -16.00
N LYS A 289 3.00 3.82 -17.10
CA LYS A 289 1.90 4.44 -17.84
C LYS A 289 0.73 4.85 -16.92
N GLY A 290 0.35 6.13 -16.99
CA GLY A 290 -0.69 6.75 -16.16
C GLY A 290 -0.22 7.23 -14.79
N TYR A 291 1.05 7.04 -14.43
CA TYR A 291 1.69 7.61 -13.25
C TYR A 291 3.18 7.88 -13.48
N GLU A 292 3.48 8.83 -14.35
CA GLU A 292 4.84 9.20 -14.75
C GLU A 292 5.46 10.28 -13.84
N THR A 293 4.65 10.93 -12.99
CA THR A 293 5.09 12.04 -12.12
C THR A 293 5.28 11.60 -10.67
N VAL A 294 5.75 10.37 -10.44
CA VAL A 294 5.90 9.78 -9.09
C VAL A 294 6.78 10.65 -8.20
N ALA A 295 7.93 11.12 -8.71
CA ALA A 295 8.86 11.95 -7.96
C ALA A 295 8.20 13.20 -7.38
N ARG A 296 7.55 14.00 -8.23
CA ARG A 296 6.84 15.22 -7.83
C ARG A 296 5.71 14.93 -6.85
N ASP A 297 4.93 13.90 -7.13
CA ASP A 297 3.77 13.52 -6.32
C ASP A 297 4.19 13.16 -4.89
N ARG A 298 5.15 12.23 -4.76
CA ARG A 298 5.69 11.77 -3.47
C ARG A 298 6.49 12.86 -2.74
N ALA A 299 7.17 13.76 -3.46
CA ALA A 299 7.80 14.93 -2.86
C ALA A 299 6.78 15.90 -2.24
N GLY A 300 5.61 16.05 -2.85
CA GLY A 300 4.50 16.81 -2.29
C GLY A 300 3.99 16.23 -0.96
N VAL A 301 3.99 14.90 -0.83
CA VAL A 301 3.67 14.21 0.43
C VAL A 301 4.71 14.52 1.50
N THR A 302 6.00 14.41 1.17
CA THR A 302 7.10 14.76 2.10
C THR A 302 6.99 16.20 2.59
N ARG A 303 6.65 17.13 1.69
CA ARG A 303 6.42 18.55 2.03
C ARG A 303 5.25 18.70 3.01
N ALA A 304 4.13 18.03 2.77
CA ALA A 304 2.97 18.07 3.67
C ALA A 304 3.30 17.49 5.05
N PHE A 305 3.97 16.33 5.11
CA PHE A 305 4.34 15.67 6.36
C PHE A 305 5.38 16.42 7.20
N THR A 306 6.18 17.29 6.57
CA THR A 306 7.21 18.10 7.25
C THR A 306 6.79 19.56 7.45
N SER A 307 5.56 19.93 7.08
CA SER A 307 5.06 21.31 7.19
C SER A 307 4.94 21.78 8.64
N GLU A 308 5.47 22.98 8.91
CA GLU A 308 5.25 23.68 10.18
C GLU A 308 3.77 24.02 10.43
N ARG A 309 3.00 24.31 9.37
CA ARG A 309 1.57 24.59 9.48
C ARG A 309 0.83 23.36 9.98
N VAL A 310 1.14 22.20 9.40
CA VAL A 310 0.56 20.90 9.77
C VAL A 310 0.92 20.54 11.21
N LYS A 311 2.20 20.68 11.60
CA LYS A 311 2.65 20.42 12.97
C LYS A 311 1.93 21.31 14.00
N ARG A 312 1.76 22.60 13.69
CA ARG A 312 0.99 23.53 14.53
C ARG A 312 -0.49 23.16 14.62
N ALA A 313 -1.11 22.73 13.52
CA ALA A 313 -2.50 22.29 13.52
C ALA A 313 -2.72 21.04 14.39
N ILE A 314 -1.81 20.06 14.34
CA ILE A 314 -1.82 18.88 15.22
C ILE A 314 -1.75 19.32 16.69
N GLN A 315 -0.83 20.22 17.01
CA GLN A 315 -0.64 20.72 18.37
C GLN A 315 -1.88 21.50 18.87
N SER A 316 -2.41 22.43 18.06
CA SER A 316 -3.54 23.27 18.44
C SER A 316 -4.84 22.48 18.61
N ARG A 317 -5.02 21.41 17.83
CA ARG A 317 -6.15 20.48 17.93
C ARG A 317 -5.97 19.41 19.02
N GLY A 318 -4.80 19.35 19.67
CA GLY A 318 -4.50 18.31 20.66
C GLY A 318 -4.51 16.90 20.06
N VAL A 319 -4.20 16.76 18.76
CA VAL A 319 -4.13 15.45 18.11
C VAL A 319 -2.89 14.72 18.60
N ARG A 320 -3.09 13.54 19.19
CA ARG A 320 -1.99 12.67 19.61
C ARG A 320 -1.52 11.84 18.42
N LEU A 321 -0.31 12.11 17.94
CA LEU A 321 0.36 11.21 17.01
C LEU A 321 0.71 9.89 17.71
N MET A 322 0.51 8.78 17.02
CA MET A 322 0.84 7.44 17.54
C MET A 322 1.37 6.53 16.43
N SER A 323 2.14 5.54 16.83
CA SER A 323 2.61 4.43 15.98
C SER A 323 1.66 3.23 16.00
N TYR A 324 1.84 2.29 15.07
CA TYR A 324 1.18 0.97 15.14
C TYR A 324 1.63 0.18 16.37
N ALA A 325 2.91 0.25 16.73
CA ALA A 325 3.40 -0.37 17.97
C ALA A 325 2.68 0.16 19.22
N GLU A 326 2.39 1.47 19.30
CA GLU A 326 1.57 2.02 20.39
C GLU A 326 0.11 1.63 20.29
N PHE A 327 -0.44 1.54 19.07
CA PHE A 327 -1.83 1.14 18.85
C PHE A 327 -2.13 -0.28 19.33
N HIS A 328 -1.21 -1.20 19.09
CA HIS A 328 -1.36 -2.62 19.45
C HIS A 328 -0.95 -2.94 20.89
N ARG A 329 -0.29 -2.00 21.60
CA ARG A 329 -0.02 -2.10 23.03
C ARG A 329 -1.29 -1.73 23.81
N LYS A 330 -2.02 -2.75 24.26
CA LYS A 330 -3.10 -2.60 25.24
C LYS A 330 -2.56 -2.50 26.65
#